data_AF-A0A975LMP1-F1
#
_entry.id   AF-A0A975LMP1-F1
#
_cell.length_a   1.000
_cell.length_b   1.000
_cell.length_c   1.000
_cell.angle_alpha   90.00
_cell.angle_beta   90.00
_cell.angle_gamma   90.00
#
_symmetry.space_group_name_H-M   'P 1'
#
loop_
_entity.id
_entity.type
_entity.pdbx_description
1 polymer ?
#
loop_
_entity_poly.entity_id
_entity_poly.type
_entity_poly.pdbx_seq_one_letter_code
_entity_poly.pdbx_strand_id
1 'polypeptide(L)'
;MFGYMGKLLRVNLTTSDIKIEDLDFEMAKKFVGGRGLGTKILMDEIDPTIDALSPENKIIFINGPMSGTPTPTGGRYMVVTKSPLSGTIASSNSGGTWGARLKYAGFDGIIVEGKSEKPVYLEINESNIQIKDASNVWGKYVSETTDILAKPGNNVLTIGPAGEKLSKMAAIMNEKDRAAGRSGVGAVMGSKNLKAIVTSGKLKPELANAEELKVVVKDANKKIRENGVTGQGLPTYGTAVLVNIINANGIMPVNNFQEGVFEHAEDISGETLAEKYLVRKDPCHRCPIGCGRYCKTDKVEGGGPEYETIWAFGSDCGVKDLEKVIEANYWCNQLGLDTISAGSTLAAAMELYEQGDITDADFDGVKLEFGNEDSIVHWTKKMGLREDFGDKLADGSYRLCESYGKPELSMSVKKLEIPAYDPRGVQGHGLQYATSNRGGCHVRGYMISPEILALPEKLERLELDGKEVWVKIFQDLTAFIDSSGLCLFTSFAIGAQEYADMFNSIVGTNWTADDVLKAGERIYNLEKQFNIAAGITPEEDTLPPRLLNDPMPSGPTEGHVHHLDKLLPKYYEVRGWDETGAPTPEKLKELGL
;
A
#
# COMPACT_ATOMS: atom_id res chain seq x y z
N MET A 1 28.08 -11.91 -0.33
CA MET A 1 26.93 -11.09 0.08
C MET A 1 25.69 -11.88 -0.30
N PHE A 2 25.10 -12.64 0.63
CA PHE A 2 24.04 -13.59 0.28
C PHE A 2 22.65 -12.95 0.38
N GLY A 3 21.70 -13.38 -0.44
CA GLY A 3 20.35 -12.81 -0.58
C GLY A 3 20.30 -11.54 -1.44
N TYR A 4 21.32 -10.69 -1.37
CA TYR A 4 21.45 -9.48 -2.19
C TYR A 4 22.11 -9.78 -3.54
N MET A 5 21.83 -8.95 -4.55
CA MET A 5 22.64 -8.94 -5.78
C MET A 5 23.91 -8.10 -5.62
N GLY A 6 23.94 -7.23 -4.60
CA GLY A 6 25.05 -6.35 -4.27
C GLY A 6 25.13 -5.09 -5.13
N LYS A 7 24.07 -4.74 -5.85
CA LYS A 7 24.09 -3.66 -6.85
C LYS A 7 22.81 -2.83 -6.82
N LEU A 8 22.97 -1.51 -6.84
CA LEU A 8 21.92 -0.53 -7.07
C LEU A 8 22.12 0.12 -8.44
N LEU A 9 21.01 0.41 -9.13
CA LEU A 9 21.03 1.16 -10.37
C LEU A 9 20.61 2.60 -10.11
N ARG A 10 21.48 3.58 -10.33
CA ARG A 10 21.15 5.01 -10.28
C ARG A 10 20.93 5.56 -11.67
N VAL A 11 19.79 6.20 -11.90
CA VAL A 11 19.42 6.79 -13.18
C VAL A 11 19.06 8.26 -12.97
N ASN A 12 19.83 9.16 -13.57
CA ASN A 12 19.49 10.57 -13.61
C ASN A 12 18.83 10.89 -14.95
N LEU A 13 17.53 11.18 -14.92
CA LEU A 13 16.74 11.40 -16.14
C LEU A 13 17.01 12.77 -16.78
N THR A 14 17.56 13.72 -16.03
CA THR A 14 17.95 15.05 -16.56
C THR A 14 19.20 14.94 -17.42
N THR A 15 20.24 14.23 -16.93
CA THR A 15 21.50 14.07 -17.68
C THR A 15 21.52 12.83 -18.57
N SER A 16 20.53 11.93 -18.42
CA SER A 16 20.52 10.59 -18.99
C SER A 16 21.67 9.69 -18.52
N ASP A 17 22.30 10.01 -17.39
CA ASP A 17 23.36 9.20 -16.80
C ASP A 17 22.79 7.94 -16.13
N ILE A 18 23.47 6.82 -16.36
CA ILE A 18 23.18 5.53 -15.73
C ILE A 18 24.45 5.06 -15.01
N LYS A 19 24.34 4.80 -13.71
CA LYS A 19 25.45 4.30 -12.88
C LYS A 19 25.03 3.05 -12.12
N ILE A 20 25.92 2.07 -12.08
CA ILE A 20 25.79 0.91 -11.21
C ILE A 20 26.62 1.19 -9.98
N GLU A 21 25.98 1.17 -8.81
CA GLU A 21 26.61 1.40 -7.52
C GLU A 21 26.67 0.08 -6.75
N ASP A 22 27.78 -0.16 -6.07
CA ASP A 22 27.88 -1.27 -5.13
C ASP A 22 26.96 -0.99 -3.94
N LEU A 23 26.21 -2.01 -3.53
CA LEU A 23 25.35 -1.92 -2.35
C LEU A 23 26.22 -1.80 -1.09
N ASP A 24 25.99 -0.76 -0.28
CA ASP A 24 26.51 -0.70 1.08
C ASP A 24 25.88 -1.82 1.92
N PHE A 25 26.67 -2.87 2.15
CA PHE A 25 26.19 -4.05 2.83
C PHE A 25 25.97 -3.86 4.33
N GLU A 26 26.72 -2.96 4.96
CA GLU A 26 26.53 -2.69 6.39
C GLU A 26 25.23 -1.89 6.60
N MET A 27 24.93 -0.96 5.68
CA MET A 27 23.63 -0.30 5.64
C MET A 27 22.50 -1.30 5.35
N ALA A 28 22.68 -2.18 4.35
CA ALA A 28 21.69 -3.20 4.01
C ALA A 28 21.44 -4.19 5.15
N LYS A 29 22.46 -4.61 5.91
CA LYS A 29 22.25 -5.42 7.12
C LYS A 29 21.43 -4.68 8.18
N LYS A 30 21.71 -3.39 8.39
CA LYS A 30 21.07 -2.59 9.43
C LYS A 30 19.61 -2.25 9.11
N PHE A 31 19.30 -2.02 7.83
CA PHE A 31 17.97 -1.61 7.36
C PHE A 31 17.27 -2.66 6.48
N VAL A 32 17.83 -3.87 6.39
CA VAL A 32 17.34 -5.07 5.71
C VAL A 32 17.24 -4.95 4.18
N GLY A 33 16.61 -3.93 3.63
CA GLY A 33 16.25 -3.87 2.21
C GLY A 33 14.91 -3.16 2.05
N GLY A 34 14.28 -3.29 0.88
CA GLY A 34 12.90 -2.84 0.65
C GLY A 34 12.60 -1.49 1.28
N ARG A 35 11.62 -1.46 2.19
CA ARG A 35 11.16 -0.25 2.90
C ARG A 35 12.29 0.41 3.68
N GLY A 36 13.01 -0.34 4.52
CA GLY A 36 14.02 0.21 5.40
C GLY A 36 15.19 0.83 4.65
N LEU A 37 15.81 0.08 3.75
CA LEU A 37 16.95 0.58 2.98
C LEU A 37 16.52 1.71 2.02
N GLY A 38 15.35 1.60 1.39
CA GLY A 38 14.80 2.65 0.55
C GLY A 38 14.58 3.96 1.31
N THR A 39 14.02 3.90 2.53
CA THR A 39 13.84 5.08 3.38
C THR A 39 15.18 5.68 3.79
N LYS A 40 16.18 4.86 4.13
CA LYS A 40 17.50 5.37 4.52
C LYS A 40 18.18 6.11 3.37
N ILE A 41 18.16 5.52 2.18
CA ILE A 41 18.70 6.17 0.97
C ILE A 41 17.96 7.49 0.69
N LEU A 42 16.62 7.49 0.77
CA LEU A 42 15.86 8.71 0.55
C LEU A 42 16.24 9.80 1.56
N MET A 43 16.24 9.50 2.85
CA MET A 43 16.54 10.45 3.92
C MET A 43 17.96 11.03 3.85
N ASP A 44 18.93 10.25 3.37
CA ASP A 44 20.30 10.71 3.21
C ASP A 44 20.50 11.64 2.01
N GLU A 45 19.64 11.50 1.00
CA GLU A 45 19.91 12.03 -0.33
C GLU A 45 18.93 13.12 -0.79
N ILE A 46 17.86 13.37 -0.05
CA ILE A 46 16.95 14.48 -0.30
C ILE A 46 16.77 15.35 0.94
N ASP A 47 16.54 16.64 0.72
CA ASP A 47 15.99 17.51 1.75
C ASP A 47 14.50 17.13 1.94
N PRO A 48 14.06 16.72 3.15
CA PRO A 48 12.67 16.34 3.40
C PRO A 48 11.65 17.44 3.12
N THR A 49 12.06 18.71 3.00
CA THR A 49 11.17 19.87 2.76
C THR A 49 10.85 20.14 1.29
N ILE A 50 11.54 19.49 0.33
CA ILE A 50 11.31 19.69 -1.11
C ILE A 50 9.87 19.44 -1.54
N ASP A 51 9.44 20.03 -2.65
CA ASP A 51 8.19 19.62 -3.29
C ASP A 51 8.28 18.17 -3.80
N ALA A 52 7.26 17.37 -3.49
CA ALA A 52 7.22 15.95 -3.84
C ALA A 52 7.16 15.70 -5.36
N LEU A 53 6.67 16.66 -6.16
CA LEU A 53 6.62 16.52 -7.62
C LEU A 53 7.83 17.14 -8.33
N SER A 54 8.76 17.74 -7.58
CA SER A 54 9.97 18.35 -8.12
C SER A 54 10.98 17.32 -8.67
N PRO A 55 11.86 17.72 -9.61
CA PRO A 55 12.96 16.87 -10.08
C PRO A 55 13.91 16.40 -8.97
N GLU A 56 14.02 17.15 -7.87
CA GLU A 56 14.87 16.89 -6.71
C GLU A 56 14.38 15.69 -5.89
N ASN A 57 13.07 15.42 -5.88
CA ASN A 57 12.54 14.24 -5.19
C ASN A 57 13.08 12.97 -5.86
N LYS A 58 13.38 11.94 -5.08
CA LYS A 58 13.82 10.64 -5.61
C LYS A 58 12.70 9.63 -5.50
N ILE A 59 12.61 8.74 -6.49
CA ILE A 59 11.75 7.57 -6.43
C ILE A 59 12.60 6.32 -6.51
N ILE A 60 12.45 5.45 -5.52
CA ILE A 60 13.31 4.30 -5.29
C ILE A 60 12.47 3.03 -5.41
N PHE A 61 12.80 2.18 -6.37
CA PHE A 61 12.21 0.85 -6.54
C PHE A 61 13.17 -0.16 -5.95
N ILE A 62 12.81 -0.85 -4.87
CA ILE A 62 13.78 -1.62 -4.11
C ILE A 62 13.20 -2.91 -3.55
N ASN A 63 13.99 -3.97 -3.67
CA ASN A 63 13.68 -5.30 -3.19
C ASN A 63 14.26 -5.54 -1.80
N GLY A 64 13.72 -6.56 -1.13
CA GLY A 64 14.37 -7.14 0.04
C GLY A 64 15.25 -8.34 -0.34
N PRO A 65 16.10 -8.81 0.57
CA PRO A 65 17.01 -9.93 0.31
C PRO A 65 16.30 -11.27 0.11
N MET A 66 15.03 -11.40 0.52
CA MET A 66 14.25 -12.62 0.27
C MET A 66 13.53 -12.60 -1.08
N SER A 67 13.46 -11.45 -1.76
CA SER A 67 12.88 -11.35 -3.10
C SER A 67 13.70 -12.14 -4.13
N GLY A 68 13.01 -12.91 -4.97
CA GLY A 68 13.62 -13.77 -5.98
C GLY A 68 14.23 -15.07 -5.44
N THR A 69 14.21 -15.29 -4.12
CA THR A 69 14.71 -16.52 -3.47
C THR A 69 13.61 -17.59 -3.36
N PRO A 70 13.92 -18.83 -2.92
CA PRO A 70 12.91 -19.88 -2.73
C PRO A 70 11.89 -19.69 -1.59
N THR A 71 11.92 -18.58 -0.86
CA THR A 71 10.99 -18.32 0.25
C THR A 71 9.52 -18.22 -0.19
N PRO A 72 8.57 -18.55 0.70
CA PRO A 72 7.16 -18.35 0.41
C PRO A 72 6.91 -16.86 0.19
N THR A 73 6.22 -16.51 -0.91
CA THR A 73 5.85 -15.12 -1.24
C THR A 73 7.02 -14.17 -1.55
N GLY A 74 8.23 -14.70 -1.80
CA GLY A 74 9.45 -13.93 -2.09
C GLY A 74 9.46 -13.22 -3.46
N GLY A 75 8.46 -12.39 -3.73
CA GLY A 75 8.29 -11.64 -4.97
C GLY A 75 7.91 -10.17 -4.78
N ARG A 76 7.89 -9.68 -3.54
CA ARG A 76 7.45 -8.33 -3.21
C ARG A 76 8.58 -7.32 -3.38
N TYR A 77 8.21 -6.08 -3.70
CA TYR A 77 9.12 -4.94 -3.78
C TYR A 77 8.43 -3.69 -3.20
N MET A 78 9.23 -2.66 -2.92
CA MET A 78 8.79 -1.39 -2.39
C MET A 78 9.08 -0.26 -3.37
N VAL A 79 8.19 0.74 -3.40
CA VAL A 79 8.40 2.05 -4.03
C VAL A 79 8.47 3.09 -2.92
N VAL A 80 9.62 3.74 -2.75
CA VAL A 80 9.88 4.71 -1.67
C VAL A 80 10.16 6.10 -2.25
N THR A 81 9.51 7.12 -1.70
CA THR A 81 9.64 8.53 -2.13
C THR A 81 8.97 9.48 -1.11
N LYS A 82 9.07 10.80 -1.28
CA LYS A 82 8.18 11.75 -0.61
C LYS A 82 6.80 11.75 -1.29
N SER A 83 5.73 11.61 -0.50
CA SER A 83 4.34 11.55 -0.97
C SER A 83 3.82 12.92 -1.43
N PRO A 84 3.30 13.06 -2.67
CA PRO A 84 2.61 14.29 -3.08
C PRO A 84 1.20 14.44 -2.48
N LEU A 85 0.60 13.34 -2.00
CA LEU A 85 -0.72 13.35 -1.38
C LEU A 85 -0.66 13.93 0.03
N SER A 86 0.20 13.33 0.86
CA SER A 86 0.29 13.56 2.30
C SER A 86 1.48 14.42 2.73
N GLY A 87 2.52 14.55 1.91
CA GLY A 87 3.79 15.19 2.30
C GLY A 87 4.69 14.30 3.18
N THR A 88 4.19 13.15 3.64
CA THR A 88 4.93 12.17 4.45
C THR A 88 5.87 11.33 3.59
N ILE A 89 6.66 10.47 4.23
CA ILE A 89 7.29 9.33 3.55
C ILE A 89 6.22 8.43 2.91
N ALA A 90 6.47 8.00 1.67
CA ALA A 90 5.75 6.95 0.99
C ALA A 90 6.62 5.69 0.92
N SER A 91 6.04 4.52 1.18
CA SER A 91 6.71 3.23 0.99
C SER A 91 5.71 2.17 0.47
N SER A 92 5.29 2.28 -0.78
CA SER A 92 4.21 1.46 -1.34
C SER A 92 4.71 0.08 -1.76
N ASN A 93 4.07 -0.97 -1.26
CA ASN A 93 4.39 -2.37 -1.54
C ASN A 93 3.61 -2.85 -2.77
N SER A 94 4.23 -3.68 -3.60
CA SER A 94 3.52 -4.49 -4.60
C SER A 94 4.04 -5.91 -4.69
N GLY A 95 3.13 -6.83 -5.02
CA GLY A 95 3.42 -8.21 -5.38
C GLY A 95 3.65 -8.37 -6.88
N GLY A 96 3.14 -9.48 -7.43
CA GLY A 96 3.37 -9.87 -8.82
C GLY A 96 4.66 -10.66 -9.02
N THR A 97 5.28 -10.51 -10.18
CA THR A 97 6.58 -11.10 -10.52
C THR A 97 7.66 -10.08 -10.89
N TRP A 98 7.29 -8.80 -11.08
CA TRP A 98 8.24 -7.75 -11.46
C TRP A 98 9.38 -7.59 -10.46
N GLY A 99 9.09 -7.60 -9.14
CA GLY A 99 10.12 -7.51 -8.10
C GLY A 99 11.14 -8.65 -8.17
N ALA A 100 10.71 -9.88 -8.47
CA ALA A 100 11.64 -10.99 -8.68
C ALA A 100 12.48 -10.81 -9.95
N ARG A 101 11.91 -10.24 -11.02
CA ARG A 101 12.64 -9.96 -12.26
C ARG A 101 13.72 -8.91 -12.10
N LEU A 102 13.51 -7.89 -11.27
CA LEU A 102 14.56 -6.92 -10.96
C LEU A 102 15.78 -7.62 -10.32
N LYS A 103 15.54 -8.52 -9.36
CA LYS A 103 16.59 -9.36 -8.77
C LYS A 103 17.27 -10.24 -9.81
N TYR A 104 16.50 -10.85 -10.71
CA TYR A 104 17.05 -11.70 -11.77
C TYR A 104 17.80 -10.92 -12.85
N ALA A 105 17.54 -9.62 -12.99
CA ALA A 105 18.35 -8.70 -13.80
C ALA A 105 19.68 -8.32 -13.12
N GLY A 106 19.88 -8.66 -11.84
CA GLY A 106 21.12 -8.44 -11.13
C GLY A 106 21.15 -7.22 -10.21
N PHE A 107 19.99 -6.65 -9.85
CA PHE A 107 19.90 -5.44 -9.03
C PHE A 107 19.03 -5.64 -7.80
N ASP A 108 19.39 -4.99 -6.70
CA ASP A 108 18.58 -4.91 -5.48
C ASP A 108 17.61 -3.72 -5.52
N GLY A 109 17.89 -2.70 -6.32
CA GLY A 109 17.02 -1.55 -6.48
C GLY A 109 17.44 -0.59 -7.58
N ILE A 110 16.55 0.35 -7.87
CA ILE A 110 16.70 1.41 -8.86
C ILE A 110 16.37 2.75 -8.16
N ILE A 111 17.30 3.70 -8.23
CA ILE A 111 17.12 5.06 -7.73
C ILE A 111 16.98 5.98 -8.95
N VAL A 112 15.83 6.64 -9.06
CA VAL A 112 15.54 7.57 -10.17
C VAL A 112 15.54 9.00 -9.68
N GLU A 113 16.32 9.84 -10.34
CA GLU A 113 16.54 11.26 -10.04
C GLU A 113 16.24 12.14 -11.25
N GLY A 114 16.05 13.43 -11.02
CA GLY A 114 15.85 14.40 -12.09
C GLY A 114 14.53 14.18 -12.83
N LYS A 115 14.46 14.71 -14.05
CA LYS A 115 13.29 14.64 -14.92
C LYS A 115 13.75 14.62 -16.37
N SER A 116 13.18 13.72 -17.17
CA SER A 116 13.45 13.70 -18.61
C SER A 116 12.68 14.80 -19.33
N GLU A 117 13.26 15.39 -20.38
CA GLU A 117 12.59 16.41 -21.21
C GLU A 117 11.37 15.88 -21.96
N LYS A 118 11.33 14.56 -22.22
CA LYS A 118 10.26 13.87 -22.92
C LYS A 118 9.89 12.55 -22.22
N PRO A 119 8.74 11.94 -22.52
CA PRO A 119 8.40 10.62 -22.03
C PRO A 119 9.46 9.56 -22.34
N VAL A 120 9.91 8.85 -21.30
CA VAL A 120 10.88 7.75 -21.43
C VAL A 120 10.46 6.51 -20.65
N TYR A 121 11.05 5.36 -20.98
CA TYR A 121 10.98 4.15 -20.18
C TYR A 121 12.37 3.54 -20.00
N LEU A 122 12.56 2.78 -18.93
CA LEU A 122 13.80 2.05 -18.68
C LEU A 122 13.67 0.61 -19.17
N GLU A 123 14.67 0.11 -19.89
CA GLU A 123 14.81 -1.32 -20.19
C GLU A 123 16.07 -1.84 -19.49
N ILE A 124 15.90 -2.85 -18.64
CA ILE A 124 16.93 -3.33 -17.72
C ILE A 124 17.08 -4.85 -17.85
N ASN A 125 18.30 -5.30 -18.12
CA ASN A 125 18.73 -6.69 -17.97
C ASN A 125 20.18 -6.76 -17.45
N GLU A 126 20.73 -7.97 -17.34
CA GLU A 126 22.06 -8.24 -16.78
C GLU A 126 23.21 -7.46 -17.47
N SER A 127 23.04 -7.12 -18.74
CA SER A 127 24.10 -6.61 -19.61
C SER A 127 23.75 -5.30 -20.33
N ASN A 128 22.47 -4.91 -20.33
CA ASN A 128 21.96 -3.79 -21.08
C ASN A 128 20.97 -2.99 -20.23
N ILE A 129 21.29 -1.72 -20.03
CA ILE A 129 20.47 -0.76 -19.30
C ILE A 129 20.32 0.46 -20.19
N GLN A 130 19.09 0.78 -20.56
CA GLN A 130 18.82 1.85 -21.52
C GLN A 130 17.64 2.70 -21.09
N ILE A 131 17.78 4.02 -21.27
CA ILE A 131 16.67 4.96 -21.30
C ILE A 131 16.15 5.01 -22.74
N LYS A 132 14.88 4.65 -22.94
CA LYS A 132 14.24 4.58 -24.27
C LYS A 132 13.10 5.57 -24.37
N ASP A 133 12.82 6.03 -25.58
CA ASP A 133 11.67 6.88 -25.86
C ASP A 133 10.35 6.16 -25.54
N ALA A 134 9.45 6.82 -24.83
CA ALA A 134 8.13 6.30 -24.47
C ALA A 134 6.99 7.11 -25.09
N SER A 135 7.27 7.97 -26.09
CA SER A 135 6.25 8.85 -26.67
C SER A 135 5.11 8.07 -27.33
N ASN A 136 5.37 6.85 -27.81
CA ASN A 136 4.38 5.96 -28.40
C ASN A 136 3.47 5.26 -27.38
N VAL A 137 3.83 5.28 -26.10
CA VAL A 137 3.05 4.67 -25.00
C VAL A 137 2.58 5.70 -23.97
N TRP A 138 3.06 6.93 -24.01
CA TRP A 138 2.50 8.05 -23.24
C TRP A 138 1.04 8.30 -23.65
N GLY A 139 0.16 8.53 -22.67
CA GLY A 139 -1.28 8.66 -22.86
C GLY A 139 -2.04 7.33 -22.92
N LYS A 140 -1.35 6.19 -23.04
CA LYS A 140 -1.99 4.87 -23.08
C LYS A 140 -2.33 4.34 -21.69
N TYR A 141 -3.36 3.50 -21.64
CA TYR A 141 -3.71 2.77 -20.44
C TYR A 141 -2.61 1.78 -20.03
N VAL A 142 -2.66 1.34 -18.79
CA VAL A 142 -1.72 0.37 -18.22
C VAL A 142 -1.69 -0.93 -19.00
N SER A 143 -2.85 -1.49 -19.39
CA SER A 143 -2.89 -2.74 -20.14
C SER A 143 -2.26 -2.59 -21.53
N GLU A 144 -2.60 -1.54 -22.26
CA GLU A 144 -2.05 -1.24 -23.58
C GLU A 144 -0.52 -1.02 -23.52
N THR A 145 -0.05 -0.23 -22.55
CA THR A 145 1.38 0.00 -22.34
C THR A 145 2.10 -1.31 -22.03
N THR A 146 1.51 -2.12 -21.15
CA THR A 146 2.05 -3.44 -20.80
C THR A 146 2.13 -4.33 -22.04
N ASP A 147 1.08 -4.42 -22.85
CA ASP A 147 1.03 -5.28 -24.03
C ASP A 147 2.02 -4.85 -25.13
N ILE A 148 2.25 -3.54 -25.28
CA ILE A 148 3.24 -3.00 -26.24
C ILE A 148 4.68 -3.31 -25.81
N LEU A 149 4.97 -3.24 -24.51
CA LEU A 149 6.33 -3.39 -23.98
C LEU A 149 6.68 -4.82 -23.55
N ALA A 150 5.68 -5.65 -23.27
CA ALA A 150 5.87 -7.03 -22.86
C ALA A 150 6.43 -7.89 -24.00
N LYS A 151 7.40 -8.72 -23.65
CA LYS A 151 8.04 -9.72 -24.51
C LYS A 151 8.26 -10.99 -23.69
N PRO A 152 8.35 -12.18 -24.33
CA PRO A 152 8.67 -13.40 -23.61
C PRO A 152 9.93 -13.24 -22.74
N GLY A 153 9.76 -13.39 -21.42
CA GLY A 153 10.85 -13.31 -20.44
C GLY A 153 11.10 -11.94 -19.80
N ASN A 154 10.30 -10.91 -20.11
CA ASN A 154 10.33 -9.63 -19.40
C ASN A 154 9.03 -9.40 -18.59
N ASN A 155 9.09 -8.42 -17.68
CA ASN A 155 7.92 -7.93 -16.96
C ASN A 155 7.92 -6.39 -16.98
N VAL A 156 6.73 -5.81 -17.06
CA VAL A 156 6.53 -4.36 -17.17
C VAL A 156 5.91 -3.82 -15.88
N LEU A 157 6.50 -2.74 -15.38
CA LEU A 157 5.94 -1.83 -14.39
C LEU A 157 5.70 -0.49 -15.09
N THR A 158 4.54 0.14 -14.90
CA THR A 158 4.14 1.35 -15.61
C THR A 158 3.12 2.19 -14.83
N ILE A 159 3.03 3.47 -15.18
CA ILE A 159 1.91 4.35 -14.78
C ILE A 159 0.86 4.41 -15.90
N GLY A 160 -0.39 4.63 -15.53
CA GLY A 160 -1.44 5.00 -16.47
C GLY A 160 -1.59 6.53 -16.60
N PRO A 161 -2.63 6.98 -17.31
CA PRO A 161 -2.95 8.41 -17.47
C PRO A 161 -3.01 9.21 -16.17
N ALA A 162 -3.45 8.63 -15.05
CA ALA A 162 -3.52 9.34 -13.77
C ALA A 162 -2.13 9.77 -13.27
N GLY A 163 -1.11 8.92 -13.45
CA GLY A 163 0.28 9.24 -13.12
C GLY A 163 0.85 10.31 -14.05
N GLU A 164 0.60 10.21 -15.35
CA GLU A 164 1.05 11.20 -16.35
C GLU A 164 0.45 12.58 -16.11
N LYS A 165 -0.80 12.60 -15.64
CA LYS A 165 -1.55 13.82 -15.27
C LYS A 165 -1.34 14.23 -13.81
N LEU A 166 -0.40 13.60 -13.10
CA LEU A 166 -0.01 13.98 -11.74
C LEU A 166 -1.18 13.97 -10.74
N SER A 167 -2.13 13.03 -10.86
CA SER A 167 -3.11 12.77 -9.80
C SER A 167 -2.37 12.41 -8.52
N LYS A 168 -2.66 13.09 -7.40
CA LYS A 168 -2.02 12.78 -6.11
C LYS A 168 -2.38 11.39 -5.58
N MET A 169 -3.37 10.72 -6.18
CA MET A 169 -3.77 9.35 -5.87
C MET A 169 -3.22 8.33 -6.89
N ALA A 170 -2.36 8.75 -7.81
CA ALA A 170 -1.85 7.87 -8.85
C ALA A 170 -0.98 6.73 -8.28
N ALA A 171 -1.28 5.53 -8.74
CA ALA A 171 -0.58 4.29 -8.44
C ALA A 171 0.45 3.95 -9.53
N ILE A 172 1.38 3.07 -9.17
CA ILE A 172 2.25 2.39 -10.13
C ILE A 172 1.75 0.95 -10.27
N MET A 173 1.53 0.51 -11.52
CA MET A 173 0.99 -0.80 -11.85
C MET A 173 2.07 -1.72 -12.42
N ASN A 174 1.99 -3.02 -12.16
CA ASN A 174 2.80 -4.03 -12.85
C ASN A 174 1.94 -5.23 -13.23
N GLU A 175 2.28 -5.86 -14.35
CA GLU A 175 1.55 -7.03 -14.90
C GLU A 175 0.04 -6.78 -15.15
N LYS A 176 -0.35 -5.50 -15.28
CA LYS A 176 -1.70 -4.95 -15.48
C LYS A 176 -2.54 -4.65 -14.23
N ASP A 177 -2.41 -5.40 -13.15
CA ASP A 177 -3.34 -5.33 -12.01
C ASP A 177 -2.67 -5.37 -10.63
N ARG A 178 -1.33 -5.41 -10.55
CA ARG A 178 -0.60 -5.34 -9.29
C ARG A 178 -0.18 -3.91 -9.01
N ALA A 179 -0.60 -3.37 -7.87
CA ALA A 179 -0.42 -1.97 -7.56
C ALA A 179 0.61 -1.75 -6.43
N ALA A 180 1.57 -0.87 -6.66
CA ALA A 180 2.12 -0.02 -5.61
C ALA A 180 1.18 1.19 -5.52
N GLY A 181 0.09 1.02 -4.77
CA GLY A 181 -1.12 1.85 -4.91
C GLY A 181 -1.02 3.24 -4.26
N ARG A 182 -0.83 3.27 -2.95
CA ARG A 182 -1.15 4.45 -2.13
C ARG A 182 -0.05 5.52 -2.13
N SER A 183 -0.39 6.71 -1.62
CA SER A 183 0.53 7.84 -1.40
C SER A 183 1.02 8.55 -2.67
N GLY A 184 0.38 8.34 -3.82
CA GLY A 184 0.67 9.11 -5.04
C GLY A 184 2.02 8.81 -5.69
N VAL A 185 2.57 7.60 -5.49
CA VAL A 185 3.87 7.21 -6.05
C VAL A 185 3.88 7.24 -7.59
N GLY A 186 2.73 7.01 -8.24
CA GLY A 186 2.57 7.12 -9.69
C GLY A 186 2.67 8.56 -10.19
N ALA A 187 2.27 9.54 -9.37
CA ALA A 187 2.38 10.96 -9.70
C ALA A 187 3.85 11.40 -9.70
N VAL A 188 4.65 10.90 -8.75
CA VAL A 188 6.10 11.15 -8.70
C VAL A 188 6.79 10.52 -9.90
N MET A 189 6.43 9.29 -10.27
CA MET A 189 6.97 8.65 -11.48
C MET A 189 6.60 9.45 -12.75
N GLY A 190 5.36 9.93 -12.85
CA GLY A 190 4.89 10.78 -13.94
C GLY A 190 5.54 12.16 -14.00
N SER A 191 5.80 12.81 -12.85
CA SER A 191 6.43 14.14 -12.81
C SER A 191 7.83 14.15 -13.40
N LYS A 192 8.48 12.99 -13.40
CA LYS A 192 9.79 12.73 -14.00
C LYS A 192 9.76 12.36 -15.48
N ASN A 193 8.58 12.30 -16.09
CA ASN A 193 8.33 11.80 -17.44
C ASN A 193 8.77 10.33 -17.63
N LEU A 194 8.76 9.52 -16.57
CA LEU A 194 9.08 8.11 -16.63
C LEU A 194 7.80 7.28 -16.76
N LYS A 195 7.55 6.69 -17.94
CA LYS A 195 6.33 5.91 -18.21
C LYS A 195 6.38 4.49 -17.67
N ALA A 196 7.52 3.83 -17.79
CA ALA A 196 7.63 2.40 -17.45
C ALA A 196 9.06 1.97 -17.09
N ILE A 197 9.16 0.83 -16.42
CA ILE A 197 10.40 0.09 -16.17
C ILE A 197 10.16 -1.37 -16.58
N VAL A 198 10.88 -1.79 -17.62
CA VAL A 198 10.85 -3.13 -18.17
C VAL A 198 12.07 -3.88 -17.66
N THR A 199 11.84 -4.99 -16.96
CA THR A 199 12.90 -5.80 -16.38
C THR A 199 12.91 -7.19 -17.01
N SER A 200 14.10 -7.72 -17.26
CA SER A 200 14.29 -9.10 -17.72
C SER A 200 15.58 -9.65 -17.14
N GLY A 201 15.61 -10.95 -16.87
CA GLY A 201 16.82 -11.59 -16.37
C GLY A 201 16.57 -13.00 -15.86
N LYS A 202 17.68 -13.71 -15.62
CA LYS A 202 17.73 -15.11 -15.20
C LYS A 202 18.73 -15.38 -14.07
N LEU A 203 19.44 -14.36 -13.58
CA LEU A 203 20.32 -14.49 -12.42
C LEU A 203 19.51 -14.93 -11.20
N LYS A 204 20.21 -15.42 -10.18
CA LYS A 204 19.62 -15.80 -8.91
C LYS A 204 20.49 -15.24 -7.79
N PRO A 205 19.90 -14.70 -6.71
CA PRO A 205 20.65 -14.37 -5.52
C PRO A 205 21.37 -15.60 -4.97
N GLU A 206 22.62 -15.43 -4.56
CA GLU A 206 23.35 -16.47 -3.84
C GLU A 206 22.77 -16.64 -2.44
N LEU A 207 22.74 -17.88 -1.92
CA LEU A 207 22.18 -18.20 -0.62
C LEU A 207 23.30 -18.60 0.34
N ALA A 208 23.24 -18.13 1.59
CA ALA A 208 24.25 -18.48 2.59
C ALA A 208 24.19 -19.97 2.96
N ASN A 209 22.98 -20.52 3.17
CA ASN A 209 22.77 -21.92 3.46
C ASN A 209 21.51 -22.45 2.78
N ALA A 210 21.67 -23.06 1.60
CA ALA A 210 20.57 -23.56 0.79
C ALA A 210 19.86 -24.79 1.42
N GLU A 211 20.59 -25.64 2.13
CA GLU A 211 20.02 -26.84 2.78
C GLU A 211 19.19 -26.46 4.00
N GLU A 212 19.69 -25.55 4.84
CA GLU A 212 18.91 -25.02 5.97
C GLU A 212 17.68 -24.26 5.48
N LEU A 213 17.84 -23.43 4.44
CA LEU A 213 16.71 -22.69 3.86
C LEU A 213 15.57 -23.63 3.45
N LYS A 214 15.91 -24.79 2.88
CA LYS A 214 14.92 -25.79 2.47
C LYS A 214 14.14 -26.36 3.65
N VAL A 215 14.77 -26.54 4.81
CA VAL A 215 14.11 -27.01 6.04
C VAL A 215 13.17 -25.93 6.56
N VAL A 216 13.66 -24.71 6.79
CA VAL A 216 12.86 -23.62 7.37
C VAL A 216 11.70 -23.20 6.45
N VAL A 217 11.92 -23.19 5.12
CA VAL A 217 10.85 -22.91 4.14
C VAL A 217 9.80 -24.01 4.11
N LYS A 218 10.17 -25.27 4.31
CA LYS A 218 9.21 -26.37 4.39
C LYS A 218 8.30 -26.19 5.61
N ASP A 219 8.86 -25.82 6.76
CA ASP A 219 8.11 -25.62 7.99
C ASP A 219 7.22 -24.38 7.93
N ALA A 220 7.73 -23.26 7.38
CA ALA A 220 6.93 -22.06 7.14
C ALA A 220 5.76 -22.34 6.18
N ASN A 221 6.00 -23.05 5.07
CA ASN A 221 4.94 -23.44 4.14
C ASN A 221 3.90 -24.36 4.78
N LYS A 222 4.31 -25.25 5.68
CA LYS A 222 3.39 -26.11 6.41
C LYS A 222 2.44 -25.26 7.26
N LYS A 223 2.98 -24.35 8.08
CA LYS A 223 2.19 -23.40 8.90
C LYS A 223 1.22 -22.57 8.04
N ILE A 224 1.71 -22.03 6.92
CA ILE A 224 0.89 -21.23 5.99
C ILE A 224 -0.26 -22.06 5.39
N ARG A 225 -0.06 -23.34 5.08
CA ARG A 225 -1.11 -24.20 4.52
C ARG A 225 -2.11 -24.71 5.56
N GLU A 226 -1.67 -24.92 6.80
CA GLU A 226 -2.50 -25.44 7.88
C GLU A 226 -3.36 -24.35 8.55
N ASN A 227 -2.95 -23.08 8.47
CA ASN A 227 -3.71 -21.95 9.01
C ASN A 227 -5.01 -21.70 8.22
N GLY A 228 -6.12 -21.44 8.92
CA GLY A 228 -7.45 -21.26 8.29
C GLY A 228 -7.54 -20.03 7.37
N VAL A 229 -6.84 -18.94 7.68
CA VAL A 229 -6.85 -17.72 6.84
C VAL A 229 -6.02 -17.94 5.57
N THR A 230 -4.76 -18.37 5.73
CA THR A 230 -3.83 -18.48 4.59
C THR A 230 -3.97 -19.78 3.79
N GLY A 231 -4.53 -20.83 4.38
CA GLY A 231 -4.74 -22.13 3.76
C GLY A 231 -6.14 -22.37 3.22
N GLN A 232 -7.16 -21.63 3.69
CA GLN A 232 -8.57 -21.81 3.30
C GLN A 232 -9.24 -20.51 2.85
N GLY A 233 -9.31 -19.50 3.71
CA GLY A 233 -10.02 -18.25 3.42
C GLY A 233 -9.48 -17.49 2.21
N LEU A 234 -8.24 -17.02 2.29
CA LEU A 234 -7.59 -16.26 1.21
C LEU A 234 -7.50 -17.04 -0.12
N PRO A 235 -7.14 -18.34 -0.15
CA PRO A 235 -7.15 -19.08 -1.40
C PRO A 235 -8.54 -19.19 -2.01
N THR A 236 -9.60 -19.32 -1.21
CA THR A 236 -10.97 -19.57 -1.69
C THR A 236 -11.62 -18.29 -2.19
N TYR A 237 -11.68 -17.27 -1.34
CA TYR A 237 -12.47 -16.05 -1.61
C TYR A 237 -11.59 -14.81 -1.85
N GLY A 238 -10.26 -14.94 -1.84
CA GLY A 238 -9.36 -13.79 -1.86
C GLY A 238 -9.45 -12.99 -0.57
N THR A 239 -9.01 -11.73 -0.61
CA THR A 239 -9.16 -10.83 0.55
C THR A 239 -10.61 -10.47 0.83
N ALA A 240 -11.48 -10.55 -0.19
CA ALA A 240 -12.92 -10.26 -0.12
C ALA A 240 -13.69 -11.13 0.89
N VAL A 241 -13.09 -12.21 1.41
CA VAL A 241 -13.62 -12.95 2.58
C VAL A 241 -13.90 -12.04 3.78
N LEU A 242 -13.24 -10.88 3.84
CA LEU A 242 -13.41 -9.91 4.91
C LEU A 242 -14.73 -9.15 4.85
N VAL A 243 -15.43 -9.05 3.70
CA VAL A 243 -16.69 -8.29 3.59
C VAL A 243 -17.69 -8.72 4.66
N ASN A 244 -18.05 -10.00 4.66
CA ASN A 244 -19.02 -10.53 5.62
C ASN A 244 -18.49 -10.51 7.07
N ILE A 245 -17.19 -10.78 7.27
CA ILE A 245 -16.58 -10.78 8.60
C ILE A 245 -16.62 -9.39 9.24
N ILE A 246 -16.23 -8.36 8.50
CA ILE A 246 -16.16 -6.98 9.00
C ILE A 246 -17.58 -6.42 9.19
N ASN A 247 -18.49 -6.69 8.26
CA ASN A 247 -19.90 -6.28 8.38
C ASN A 247 -20.56 -6.87 9.63
N ALA A 248 -20.36 -8.18 9.87
CA ALA A 248 -20.91 -8.87 11.04
C ALA A 248 -20.38 -8.33 12.38
N ASN A 249 -19.23 -7.65 12.38
CA ASN A 249 -18.67 -6.99 13.56
C ASN A 249 -19.10 -5.52 13.70
N GLY A 250 -19.92 -4.98 12.78
CA GLY A 250 -20.42 -3.61 12.85
C GLY A 250 -19.35 -2.54 12.61
N ILE A 251 -18.35 -2.85 11.79
CA ILE A 251 -17.21 -1.97 11.51
C ILE A 251 -16.91 -1.86 10.01
N MET A 252 -17.89 -2.15 9.14
CA MET A 252 -17.78 -1.97 7.70
C MET A 252 -18.28 -0.56 7.36
N PRO A 253 -17.41 0.40 7.00
CA PRO A 253 -17.86 1.76 6.78
C PRO A 253 -18.85 1.86 5.61
N VAL A 254 -19.93 2.61 5.84
CA VAL A 254 -21.00 2.86 4.86
C VAL A 254 -21.20 4.36 4.69
N ASN A 255 -21.41 4.79 3.45
CA ASN A 255 -21.69 6.19 3.07
C ASN A 255 -20.70 7.17 3.72
N ASN A 256 -19.41 7.07 3.36
CA ASN A 256 -18.33 7.88 3.94
C ASN A 256 -18.24 7.77 5.48
N PHE A 257 -18.25 6.54 6.02
CA PHE A 257 -18.18 6.27 7.47
C PHE A 257 -19.33 6.84 8.32
N GLN A 258 -20.49 7.13 7.72
CA GLN A 258 -21.67 7.51 8.50
C GLN A 258 -22.18 6.33 9.35
N GLU A 259 -22.10 5.10 8.82
CA GLU A 259 -22.54 3.87 9.49
C GLU A 259 -21.50 2.74 9.40
N GLY A 260 -21.73 1.66 10.15
CA GLY A 260 -20.81 0.51 10.27
C GLY A 260 -21.38 -0.84 9.83
N VAL A 261 -22.62 -0.89 9.33
CA VAL A 261 -23.28 -2.11 8.85
C VAL A 261 -23.96 -1.81 7.52
N PHE A 262 -23.57 -2.53 6.48
CA PHE A 262 -24.22 -2.49 5.18
C PHE A 262 -25.18 -3.68 5.04
N GLU A 263 -26.47 -3.38 4.82
CA GLU A 263 -27.49 -4.42 4.66
C GLU A 263 -27.24 -5.33 3.44
N HIS A 264 -26.54 -4.80 2.44
CA HIS A 264 -26.21 -5.47 1.16
C HIS A 264 -24.78 -6.04 1.12
N ALA A 265 -24.13 -6.27 2.26
CA ALA A 265 -22.76 -6.77 2.29
C ALA A 265 -22.59 -8.12 1.55
N GLU A 266 -23.59 -9.01 1.62
CA GLU A 266 -23.54 -10.29 0.91
C GLU A 266 -23.53 -10.11 -0.61
N ASP A 267 -24.21 -9.09 -1.14
CA ASP A 267 -24.29 -8.82 -2.59
C ASP A 267 -22.92 -8.47 -3.18
N ILE A 268 -22.00 -7.97 -2.35
CA ILE A 268 -20.62 -7.60 -2.71
C ILE A 268 -19.56 -8.49 -2.04
N SER A 269 -19.94 -9.62 -1.46
CA SER A 269 -19.04 -10.49 -0.69
C SER A 269 -17.99 -11.22 -1.54
N GLY A 270 -16.96 -11.76 -0.88
CA GLY A 270 -15.99 -12.64 -1.54
C GLY A 270 -16.61 -13.96 -2.02
N GLU A 271 -17.66 -14.43 -1.34
CA GLU A 271 -18.47 -15.58 -1.69
C GLU A 271 -19.24 -15.31 -2.99
N THR A 272 -19.95 -14.18 -3.07
CA THR A 272 -20.66 -13.75 -4.29
C THR A 272 -19.70 -13.52 -5.45
N LEU A 273 -18.54 -12.88 -5.20
CA LEU A 273 -17.50 -12.70 -6.21
C LEU A 273 -17.01 -14.04 -6.77
N ALA A 274 -16.76 -15.01 -5.88
CA ALA A 274 -16.28 -16.34 -6.26
C ALA A 274 -17.31 -17.14 -7.05
N GLU A 275 -18.59 -17.03 -6.68
CA GLU A 275 -19.69 -17.73 -7.35
C GLU A 275 -19.96 -17.18 -8.75
N LYS A 276 -19.98 -15.85 -8.90
CA LYS A 276 -20.51 -15.20 -10.12
C LYS A 276 -19.44 -14.76 -11.12
N TYR A 277 -18.31 -14.25 -10.65
CA TYR A 277 -17.38 -13.49 -11.50
C TYR A 277 -15.95 -14.05 -11.56
N LEU A 278 -15.56 -14.93 -10.62
CA LEU A 278 -14.21 -15.46 -10.54
C LEU A 278 -13.92 -16.45 -11.68
N VAL A 279 -12.92 -16.13 -12.50
CA VAL A 279 -12.43 -17.04 -13.54
C VAL A 279 -11.35 -17.96 -12.98
N ARG A 280 -10.39 -17.38 -12.24
CA ARG A 280 -9.27 -18.12 -11.66
C ARG A 280 -8.59 -17.38 -10.53
N LYS A 281 -7.82 -18.11 -9.74
CA LYS A 281 -6.85 -17.56 -8.79
C LYS A 281 -5.61 -17.07 -9.55
N ASP A 282 -4.98 -16.02 -9.01
CA ASP A 282 -3.78 -15.43 -9.58
C ASP A 282 -2.71 -15.22 -8.49
N PRO A 283 -1.82 -16.20 -8.26
CA PRO A 283 -0.77 -16.09 -7.25
C PRO A 283 0.39 -15.20 -7.71
N CYS A 284 0.92 -14.38 -6.80
CA CYS A 284 2.22 -13.71 -6.99
C CYS A 284 3.37 -14.73 -7.06
N HIS A 285 4.57 -14.26 -7.43
CA HIS A 285 5.76 -15.10 -7.51
C HIS A 285 6.00 -15.92 -6.22
N ARG A 286 6.13 -17.25 -6.36
CA ARG A 286 6.40 -18.21 -5.27
C ARG A 286 5.39 -18.16 -4.11
N CYS A 287 4.18 -17.69 -4.36
CA CYS A 287 3.16 -17.59 -3.32
C CYS A 287 2.41 -18.94 -3.14
N PRO A 288 2.45 -19.57 -1.95
CA PRO A 288 1.67 -20.78 -1.67
C PRO A 288 0.20 -20.49 -1.33
N ILE A 289 -0.16 -19.23 -1.08
CA ILE A 289 -1.51 -18.80 -0.66
C ILE A 289 -2.42 -18.60 -1.90
N GLY A 290 -1.95 -17.83 -2.88
CA GLY A 290 -2.71 -17.55 -4.10
C GLY A 290 -4.02 -16.79 -3.86
N CYS A 291 -3.94 -15.63 -3.22
CA CYS A 291 -5.11 -14.79 -2.89
C CYS A 291 -5.64 -13.93 -4.05
N GLY A 292 -4.84 -13.62 -5.08
CA GLY A 292 -5.26 -12.73 -6.15
C GLY A 292 -6.44 -13.32 -6.92
N ARG A 293 -7.42 -12.48 -7.26
CA ARG A 293 -8.61 -12.86 -8.03
C ARG A 293 -8.45 -12.35 -9.46
N TYR A 294 -8.87 -13.13 -10.43
CA TYR A 294 -9.00 -12.69 -11.82
C TYR A 294 -10.44 -12.91 -12.23
N CYS A 295 -11.15 -11.80 -12.47
CA CYS A 295 -12.60 -11.76 -12.59
C CYS A 295 -13.02 -11.32 -13.99
N LYS A 296 -14.25 -11.68 -14.35
CA LYS A 296 -14.86 -11.34 -15.64
C LYS A 296 -16.31 -10.93 -15.45
N THR A 297 -16.69 -9.85 -16.13
CA THR A 297 -18.07 -9.40 -16.32
C THR A 297 -18.38 -9.37 -17.81
N ASP A 298 -19.57 -8.92 -18.20
CA ASP A 298 -19.92 -8.74 -19.61
C ASP A 298 -19.12 -7.59 -20.25
N LYS A 299 -18.62 -6.64 -19.45
CA LYS A 299 -17.91 -5.44 -19.94
C LYS A 299 -16.40 -5.49 -19.76
N VAL A 300 -15.90 -6.14 -18.71
CA VAL A 300 -14.47 -6.09 -18.34
C VAL A 300 -13.93 -7.44 -17.89
N GLU A 301 -12.62 -7.61 -18.03
CA GLU A 301 -11.90 -8.80 -17.56
C GLU A 301 -10.53 -8.37 -17.02
N GLY A 302 -10.17 -8.77 -15.80
CA GLY A 302 -8.90 -8.38 -15.18
C GLY A 302 -8.74 -8.80 -13.72
N GLY A 303 -7.61 -8.43 -13.11
CA GLY A 303 -7.32 -8.73 -11.71
C GLY A 303 -8.09 -7.89 -10.70
N GLY A 304 -8.32 -8.49 -9.53
CA GLY A 304 -9.12 -7.94 -8.44
C GLY A 304 -10.63 -8.10 -8.65
N PRO A 305 -11.46 -7.33 -7.93
CA PRO A 305 -11.06 -6.43 -6.85
C PRO A 305 -10.56 -7.16 -5.59
N GLU A 306 -9.75 -6.46 -4.80
CA GLU A 306 -9.42 -6.86 -3.41
C GLU A 306 -10.47 -6.27 -2.45
N TYR A 307 -10.55 -6.75 -1.20
CA TYR A 307 -11.51 -6.31 -0.17
C TYR A 307 -11.66 -4.79 -0.08
N GLU A 308 -10.54 -4.08 0.03
CA GLU A 308 -10.52 -2.62 0.16
C GLU A 308 -11.16 -1.92 -1.05
N THR A 309 -11.02 -2.48 -2.24
CA THR A 309 -11.63 -1.93 -3.45
C THR A 309 -13.13 -2.22 -3.48
N ILE A 310 -13.53 -3.40 -3.01
CA ILE A 310 -14.95 -3.75 -2.87
C ILE A 310 -15.64 -2.79 -1.92
N TRP A 311 -15.03 -2.52 -0.77
CA TRP A 311 -15.55 -1.55 0.18
C TRP A 311 -15.62 -0.13 -0.41
N ALA A 312 -14.49 0.38 -0.95
CA ALA A 312 -14.36 1.77 -1.33
C ALA A 312 -15.35 2.20 -2.43
N PHE A 313 -15.70 1.29 -3.36
CA PHE A 313 -16.70 1.54 -4.39
C PHE A 313 -18.07 0.92 -4.10
N GLY A 314 -18.15 0.03 -3.11
CA GLY A 314 -19.38 -0.62 -2.66
C GLY A 314 -19.99 0.16 -1.52
N SER A 315 -19.87 -0.36 -0.29
CA SER A 315 -20.56 0.21 0.87
C SER A 315 -20.16 1.65 1.20
N ASP A 316 -18.91 2.05 0.99
CA ASP A 316 -18.51 3.45 1.25
C ASP A 316 -19.26 4.44 0.36
N CYS A 317 -19.66 3.99 -0.84
CA CYS A 317 -20.49 4.73 -1.80
C CYS A 317 -21.98 4.33 -1.77
N GLY A 318 -22.40 3.46 -0.85
CA GLY A 318 -23.77 2.93 -0.76
C GLY A 318 -24.18 1.99 -1.90
N VAL A 319 -23.23 1.49 -2.70
CA VAL A 319 -23.46 0.68 -3.90
C VAL A 319 -23.44 -0.82 -3.58
N LYS A 320 -24.41 -1.57 -4.12
CA LYS A 320 -24.52 -3.03 -3.96
C LYS A 320 -24.23 -3.85 -5.22
N ASP A 321 -24.14 -3.20 -6.38
CA ASP A 321 -23.82 -3.89 -7.63
C ASP A 321 -22.31 -4.21 -7.71
N LEU A 322 -21.97 -5.46 -7.42
CA LEU A 322 -20.61 -5.98 -7.51
C LEU A 322 -20.03 -5.94 -8.94
N GLU A 323 -20.86 -6.05 -9.98
CA GLU A 323 -20.38 -5.92 -11.36
C GLU A 323 -19.84 -4.52 -11.62
N LYS A 324 -20.54 -3.49 -11.13
CA LYS A 324 -20.10 -2.08 -11.23
C LYS A 324 -18.85 -1.80 -10.39
N VAL A 325 -18.74 -2.42 -9.22
CA VAL A 325 -17.51 -2.37 -8.41
C VAL A 325 -16.33 -3.00 -9.15
N ILE A 326 -16.53 -4.14 -9.84
CA ILE A 326 -15.51 -4.77 -10.68
C ILE A 326 -15.12 -3.85 -11.85
N GLU A 327 -16.10 -3.19 -12.49
CA GLU A 327 -15.85 -2.19 -13.54
C GLU A 327 -15.03 -1.00 -13.03
N ALA A 328 -15.37 -0.42 -11.87
CA ALA A 328 -14.61 0.68 -11.27
C ALA A 328 -13.16 0.27 -10.94
N ASN A 329 -12.97 -0.91 -10.34
CA ASN A 329 -11.65 -1.51 -10.12
C ASN A 329 -10.84 -1.65 -11.42
N TYR A 330 -11.48 -2.16 -12.48
CA TYR A 330 -10.82 -2.29 -13.78
C TYR A 330 -10.32 -0.94 -14.30
N TRP A 331 -11.13 0.12 -14.17
CA TRP A 331 -10.72 1.46 -14.60
C TRP A 331 -9.62 2.06 -13.73
N CYS A 332 -9.63 1.85 -12.40
CA CYS A 332 -8.49 2.20 -11.57
C CYS A 332 -7.20 1.51 -12.04
N ASN A 333 -7.26 0.22 -12.40
CA ASN A 333 -6.12 -0.49 -12.95
C ASN A 333 -5.65 0.08 -14.31
N GLN A 334 -6.57 0.42 -15.21
CA GLN A 334 -6.23 1.02 -16.51
C GLN A 334 -5.61 2.42 -16.39
N LEU A 335 -6.16 3.22 -15.48
CA LEU A 335 -5.77 4.62 -15.27
C LEU A 335 -4.53 4.74 -14.38
N GLY A 336 -4.24 3.73 -13.56
CA GLY A 336 -3.20 3.75 -12.55
C GLY A 336 -3.60 4.60 -11.34
N LEU A 337 -4.72 4.28 -10.71
CA LEU A 337 -5.25 4.95 -9.51
C LEU A 337 -5.25 4.01 -8.30
N ASP A 338 -5.02 4.58 -7.11
CA ASP A 338 -5.30 3.93 -5.84
C ASP A 338 -6.81 3.79 -5.63
N THR A 339 -7.31 2.56 -5.56
CA THR A 339 -8.75 2.28 -5.45
C THR A 339 -9.35 2.77 -4.13
N ILE A 340 -8.59 2.74 -3.03
CA ILE A 340 -9.05 3.22 -1.72
C ILE A 340 -9.31 4.72 -1.80
N SER A 341 -8.27 5.46 -2.19
CA SER A 341 -8.34 6.92 -2.22
C SER A 341 -9.34 7.40 -3.29
N ALA A 342 -9.44 6.72 -4.43
CA ALA A 342 -10.44 7.03 -5.45
C ALA A 342 -11.88 6.83 -4.94
N GLY A 343 -12.20 5.66 -4.38
CA GLY A 343 -13.55 5.37 -3.87
C GLY A 343 -13.94 6.29 -2.72
N SER A 344 -13.07 6.49 -1.73
CA SER A 344 -13.38 7.39 -0.60
C SER A 344 -13.45 8.87 -1.02
N THR A 345 -12.76 9.29 -2.09
CA THR A 345 -12.96 10.63 -2.66
C THR A 345 -14.35 10.77 -3.29
N LEU A 346 -14.84 9.72 -3.96
CA LEU A 346 -16.22 9.70 -4.46
C LEU A 346 -17.24 9.71 -3.32
N ALA A 347 -17.02 8.93 -2.26
CA ALA A 347 -17.89 8.92 -1.08
C ALA A 347 -17.96 10.31 -0.41
N ALA A 348 -16.81 10.98 -0.25
CA ALA A 348 -16.78 12.36 0.26
C ALA A 348 -17.50 13.36 -0.65
N ALA A 349 -17.39 13.18 -1.98
CA ALA A 349 -18.15 13.99 -2.95
C ALA A 349 -19.66 13.73 -2.88
N MET A 350 -20.08 12.48 -2.67
CA MET A 350 -21.48 12.11 -2.46
C MET A 350 -22.05 12.79 -1.21
N GLU A 351 -21.28 12.84 -0.12
CA GLU A 351 -21.69 13.53 1.10
C GLU A 351 -21.75 15.06 0.93
N LEU A 352 -20.78 15.66 0.23
CA LEU A 352 -20.84 17.09 -0.12
C LEU A 352 -22.04 17.44 -1.00
N TYR A 353 -22.45 16.55 -1.91
CA TYR A 353 -23.66 16.72 -2.70
C TYR A 353 -24.93 16.56 -1.86
N GLU A 354 -24.98 15.57 -0.95
CA GLU A 354 -26.08 15.41 0.01
C GLU A 354 -26.27 16.65 0.90
N GLN A 355 -25.17 17.31 1.29
CA GLN A 355 -25.21 18.57 2.04
C GLN A 355 -25.48 19.82 1.18
N GLY A 356 -25.55 19.68 -0.14
CA GLY A 356 -25.85 20.76 -1.09
C GLY A 356 -24.67 21.67 -1.45
N ASP A 357 -23.43 21.32 -1.10
CA ASP A 357 -22.22 22.08 -1.46
C ASP A 357 -21.81 21.83 -2.92
N ILE A 358 -21.94 20.58 -3.37
CA ILE A 358 -21.89 20.21 -4.78
C ILE A 358 -23.33 20.23 -5.31
N THR A 359 -23.52 20.72 -6.53
CA THR A 359 -24.85 20.85 -7.13
C THR A 359 -24.93 20.17 -8.49
N ASP A 360 -26.14 20.03 -9.04
CA ASP A 360 -26.36 19.51 -10.40
C ASP A 360 -25.54 20.25 -11.49
N ALA A 361 -25.16 21.51 -11.23
CA ALA A 361 -24.36 22.30 -12.17
C ALA A 361 -22.88 21.86 -12.24
N ASP A 362 -22.38 21.12 -11.26
CA ASP A 362 -21.04 20.57 -11.25
C ASP A 362 -20.93 19.28 -12.11
N PHE A 363 -22.06 18.67 -12.50
CA PHE A 363 -22.09 17.36 -13.15
C PHE A 363 -22.41 17.42 -14.64
N ASP A 364 -21.94 16.41 -15.38
CA ASP A 364 -22.22 16.21 -16.81
C ASP A 364 -23.44 15.31 -17.06
N GLY A 365 -24.38 15.29 -16.12
CA GLY A 365 -25.61 14.48 -16.15
C GLY A 365 -25.55 13.19 -15.32
N VAL A 366 -24.38 12.81 -14.79
CA VAL A 366 -24.22 11.68 -13.87
C VAL A 366 -23.97 12.20 -12.45
N LYS A 367 -24.95 12.04 -11.57
CA LYS A 367 -24.90 12.59 -10.20
C LYS A 367 -24.08 11.70 -9.26
N LEU A 368 -23.31 12.32 -8.37
CA LEU A 368 -22.65 11.65 -7.25
C LEU A 368 -23.62 11.57 -6.07
N GLU A 369 -24.50 10.58 -6.11
CA GLU A 369 -25.46 10.24 -5.04
C GLU A 369 -25.08 8.89 -4.45
N PHE A 370 -25.18 8.73 -3.12
CA PHE A 370 -25.01 7.41 -2.49
C PHE A 370 -25.96 6.39 -3.12
N GLY A 371 -25.43 5.21 -3.44
CA GLY A 371 -26.16 4.14 -4.13
C GLY A 371 -26.27 4.29 -5.65
N ASN A 372 -25.71 5.34 -6.25
CA ASN A 372 -25.66 5.47 -7.71
C ASN A 372 -24.50 4.65 -8.31
N GLU A 373 -24.82 3.46 -8.82
CA GLU A 373 -23.87 2.46 -9.32
C GLU A 373 -23.19 2.88 -10.63
N ASP A 374 -23.83 3.72 -11.45
CA ASP A 374 -23.22 4.27 -12.68
C ASP A 374 -22.19 5.36 -12.35
N SER A 375 -22.43 6.12 -11.28
CA SER A 375 -21.58 7.24 -10.88
C SER A 375 -20.16 6.80 -10.53
N ILE A 376 -20.00 5.66 -9.85
CA ILE A 376 -18.68 5.15 -9.44
C ILE A 376 -17.78 4.83 -10.64
N VAL A 377 -18.35 4.27 -11.72
CA VAL A 377 -17.60 3.94 -12.94
C VAL A 377 -17.32 5.19 -13.76
N HIS A 378 -18.31 6.06 -13.92
CA HIS A 378 -18.20 7.29 -14.70
C HIS A 378 -17.16 8.25 -14.11
N TRP A 379 -17.28 8.56 -12.82
CA TRP A 379 -16.40 9.53 -12.17
C TRP A 379 -15.00 8.99 -11.92
N THR A 380 -14.81 7.67 -11.77
CA THR A 380 -13.46 7.07 -11.74
C THR A 380 -12.70 7.35 -13.03
N LYS A 381 -13.37 7.23 -14.20
CA LYS A 381 -12.75 7.56 -15.50
C LYS A 381 -12.39 9.03 -15.59
N LYS A 382 -13.35 9.91 -15.29
CA LYS A 382 -13.17 11.37 -15.32
C LYS A 382 -12.07 11.83 -14.36
N MET A 383 -12.01 11.25 -13.16
CA MET A 383 -10.98 11.49 -12.15
C MET A 383 -9.58 11.10 -12.67
N GLY A 384 -9.40 9.88 -13.18
CA GLY A 384 -8.10 9.43 -13.67
C GLY A 384 -7.64 10.17 -14.93
N LEU A 385 -8.57 10.72 -15.71
CA LEU A 385 -8.29 11.55 -16.88
C LEU A 385 -8.23 13.04 -16.57
N ARG A 386 -8.52 13.48 -15.33
CA ARG A 386 -8.69 14.91 -14.97
C ARG A 386 -9.58 15.67 -15.95
N GLU A 387 -10.78 15.15 -16.20
CA GLU A 387 -11.76 15.75 -17.09
C GLU A 387 -12.91 16.36 -16.29
N ASP A 388 -13.30 17.58 -16.62
CA ASP A 388 -14.43 18.29 -16.02
C ASP A 388 -14.31 18.31 -14.48
N PHE A 389 -15.38 17.96 -13.75
CA PHE A 389 -15.35 17.86 -12.30
C PHE A 389 -14.36 16.80 -11.78
N GLY A 390 -13.96 15.83 -12.61
CA GLY A 390 -12.93 14.85 -12.30
C GLY A 390 -11.56 15.47 -11.98
N ASP A 391 -11.26 16.68 -12.45
CA ASP A 391 -10.02 17.37 -12.06
C ASP A 391 -10.01 17.74 -10.56
N LYS A 392 -11.14 18.17 -10.00
CA LYS A 392 -11.29 18.42 -8.56
C LYS A 392 -11.18 17.15 -7.73
N LEU A 393 -11.62 16.01 -8.28
CA LEU A 393 -11.57 14.71 -7.62
C LEU A 393 -10.16 14.11 -7.61
N ALA A 394 -9.31 14.41 -8.59
CA ALA A 394 -8.05 13.71 -8.83
C ALA A 394 -6.96 13.93 -7.74
N ASP A 395 -7.20 14.80 -6.77
CA ASP A 395 -6.25 15.21 -5.74
C ASP A 395 -6.57 14.73 -4.31
N GLY A 396 -7.57 13.84 -4.17
CA GLY A 396 -7.96 13.20 -2.91
C GLY A 396 -9.06 13.93 -2.15
N SER A 397 -9.68 13.22 -1.21
CA SER A 397 -10.85 13.68 -0.45
C SER A 397 -10.54 14.93 0.37
N TYR A 398 -9.34 15.01 0.95
CA TYR A 398 -8.97 16.14 1.80
C TYR A 398 -9.01 17.46 1.04
N ARG A 399 -8.37 17.51 -0.14
CA ARG A 399 -8.30 18.73 -0.96
C ARG A 399 -9.65 19.06 -1.58
N LEU A 400 -10.43 18.04 -1.96
CA LEU A 400 -11.80 18.23 -2.40
C LEU A 400 -12.62 18.92 -1.30
N CYS A 401 -12.72 18.31 -0.12
CA CYS A 401 -13.53 18.81 0.99
C CYS A 401 -13.03 20.17 1.52
N GLU A 402 -11.71 20.37 1.59
CA GLU A 402 -11.10 21.67 1.95
C GLU A 402 -11.52 22.77 0.97
N SER A 403 -11.61 22.49 -0.33
CA SER A 403 -12.03 23.48 -1.34
C SER A 403 -13.48 23.95 -1.18
N TYR A 404 -14.31 23.15 -0.50
CA TYR A 404 -15.68 23.51 -0.12
C TYR A 404 -15.78 24.01 1.33
N GLY A 405 -14.65 24.20 2.02
CA GLY A 405 -14.61 24.69 3.40
C GLY A 405 -15.06 23.67 4.45
N LYS A 406 -15.09 22.37 4.10
CA LYS A 406 -15.57 21.28 4.96
C LYS A 406 -14.56 20.13 5.12
N PRO A 407 -13.29 20.40 5.47
CA PRO A 407 -12.26 19.35 5.57
C PRO A 407 -12.62 18.19 6.51
N GLU A 408 -13.53 18.40 7.47
CA GLU A 408 -14.05 17.39 8.39
C GLU A 408 -14.83 16.26 7.71
N LEU A 409 -15.34 16.46 6.49
CA LEU A 409 -16.00 15.40 5.70
C LEU A 409 -15.00 14.46 5.02
N SER A 410 -13.71 14.81 4.99
CA SER A 410 -12.67 13.93 4.50
C SER A 410 -12.29 12.90 5.56
N MET A 411 -12.65 11.63 5.33
CA MET A 411 -12.24 10.51 6.19
C MET A 411 -10.78 10.13 5.94
N SER A 412 -9.85 11.01 6.36
CA SER A 412 -8.41 10.90 6.07
C SER A 412 -7.55 11.22 7.28
N VAL A 413 -6.37 10.60 7.38
CA VAL A 413 -5.31 10.96 8.35
C VAL A 413 -4.04 11.32 7.59
N LYS A 414 -3.43 12.47 7.91
CA LYS A 414 -2.34 13.07 7.12
C LYS A 414 -2.69 13.15 5.64
N LYS A 415 -3.96 13.49 5.34
CA LYS A 415 -4.53 13.62 3.98
C LYS A 415 -4.57 12.32 3.17
N LEU A 416 -4.25 11.16 3.77
CA LEU A 416 -4.44 9.84 3.16
C LEU A 416 -5.76 9.24 3.67
N GLU A 417 -6.60 8.83 2.73
CA GLU A 417 -7.95 8.28 2.96
C GLU A 417 -7.87 7.02 3.85
N ILE A 418 -8.76 6.92 4.83
CA ILE A 418 -8.80 5.79 5.76
C ILE A 418 -9.38 4.55 5.03
N PRO A 419 -8.85 3.34 5.26
CA PRO A 419 -9.35 2.10 4.65
C PRO A 419 -10.63 1.54 5.28
N ALA A 420 -11.05 0.37 4.80
CA ALA A 420 -12.34 -0.30 5.05
C ALA A 420 -12.61 -0.85 6.46
N TYR A 421 -12.23 -0.14 7.53
CA TYR A 421 -12.51 -0.56 8.90
C TYR A 421 -12.82 0.65 9.78
N ASP A 422 -14.01 0.67 10.37
CA ASP A 422 -14.42 1.77 11.24
C ASP A 422 -13.72 1.71 12.61
N PRO A 423 -12.86 2.68 12.96
CA PRO A 423 -12.07 2.63 14.18
C PRO A 423 -12.92 2.74 15.45
N ARG A 424 -14.17 3.20 15.38
CA ARG A 424 -15.07 3.27 16.55
C ARG A 424 -15.28 1.88 17.18
N GLY A 425 -15.15 0.81 16.39
CA GLY A 425 -15.28 -0.58 16.86
C GLY A 425 -13.99 -1.39 16.94
N VAL A 426 -12.82 -0.80 16.67
CA VAL A 426 -11.50 -1.45 16.73
C VAL A 426 -10.44 -0.44 17.18
N GLN A 427 -10.25 -0.35 18.50
CA GLN A 427 -9.49 0.73 19.14
C GLN A 427 -7.98 0.67 18.83
N GLY A 428 -7.39 -0.53 18.75
CA GLY A 428 -6.00 -0.67 18.31
C GLY A 428 -5.81 -0.22 16.86
N HIS A 429 -6.77 -0.54 16.00
CA HIS A 429 -6.72 -0.19 14.58
C HIS A 429 -6.86 1.32 14.32
N GLY A 430 -7.67 2.03 15.10
CA GLY A 430 -7.75 3.49 15.01
C GLY A 430 -6.46 4.18 15.47
N LEU A 431 -5.83 3.71 16.56
CA LEU A 431 -4.49 4.18 16.97
C LEU A 431 -3.45 3.95 15.86
N GLN A 432 -3.52 2.80 15.18
CA GLN A 432 -2.69 2.51 14.02
C GLN A 432 -2.90 3.52 12.87
N TYR A 433 -4.14 3.93 12.58
CA TYR A 433 -4.39 4.95 11.56
C TYR A 433 -3.79 6.29 11.92
N ALA A 434 -4.02 6.75 13.16
CA ALA A 434 -3.49 8.01 13.66
C ALA A 434 -1.95 8.07 13.54
N THR A 435 -1.28 6.99 13.94
CA THR A 435 0.18 6.95 14.11
C THR A 435 0.95 6.40 12.91
N SER A 436 0.28 6.00 11.83
CA SER A 436 0.94 5.44 10.66
C SER A 436 1.84 6.46 9.96
N ASN A 437 3.11 6.11 9.74
CA ASN A 437 4.09 6.99 9.09
C ASN A 437 3.72 7.44 7.66
N ARG A 438 2.76 6.80 6.97
CA ARG A 438 2.33 7.24 5.64
C ARG A 438 0.94 7.91 5.59
N GLY A 439 0.31 8.11 6.76
CA GLY A 439 -1.10 8.50 6.87
C GLY A 439 -2.06 7.32 7.03
N GLY A 440 -3.36 7.59 7.02
CA GLY A 440 -4.44 6.65 7.36
C GLY A 440 -4.35 5.32 6.61
N CYS A 441 -3.81 4.29 7.25
CA CYS A 441 -3.49 3.04 6.57
C CYS A 441 -3.49 1.82 7.50
N HIS A 442 -4.12 0.73 7.04
CA HIS A 442 -4.33 -0.51 7.80
C HIS A 442 -3.12 -1.45 7.79
N VAL A 443 -2.46 -1.65 6.64
CA VAL A 443 -1.39 -2.66 6.52
C VAL A 443 -0.05 -2.29 7.14
N ARG A 444 0.10 -1.11 7.78
CA ARG A 444 1.37 -0.78 8.45
C ARG A 444 1.49 -1.41 9.82
N GLY A 445 0.37 -1.74 10.44
CA GLY A 445 0.25 -2.51 11.67
C GLY A 445 -1.17 -3.06 11.72
N TYR A 446 -1.41 -4.21 11.11
CA TYR A 446 -2.77 -4.68 10.78
C TYR A 446 -3.52 -5.26 11.99
N MET A 447 -3.98 -4.38 12.88
CA MET A 447 -4.66 -4.73 14.15
C MET A 447 -6.00 -5.46 13.99
N ILE A 448 -6.61 -5.47 12.80
CA ILE A 448 -7.75 -6.35 12.50
C ILE A 448 -7.40 -7.83 12.71
N SER A 449 -6.13 -8.20 12.50
CA SER A 449 -5.64 -9.56 12.76
C SER A 449 -5.91 -10.00 14.21
N PRO A 450 -5.39 -9.32 15.25
CA PRO A 450 -5.64 -9.72 16.63
C PRO A 450 -7.02 -9.30 17.15
N GLU A 451 -7.57 -8.15 16.73
CA GLU A 451 -8.82 -7.62 17.28
C GLU A 451 -10.07 -8.29 16.71
N ILE A 452 -10.03 -8.79 15.47
CA ILE A 452 -11.17 -9.45 14.80
C ILE A 452 -10.85 -10.91 14.51
N LEU A 453 -9.74 -11.18 13.81
CA LEU A 453 -9.39 -12.53 13.33
C LEU A 453 -8.74 -13.43 14.39
N ALA A 454 -8.47 -12.89 15.58
CA ALA A 454 -7.85 -13.59 16.70
C ALA A 454 -6.44 -14.14 16.43
N LEU A 455 -5.64 -13.44 15.61
CA LEU A 455 -4.29 -13.84 15.22
C LEU A 455 -3.25 -12.75 15.55
N PRO A 456 -2.13 -13.08 16.23
CA PRO A 456 -1.76 -14.41 16.74
C PRO A 456 -2.58 -14.83 17.97
N GLU A 457 -3.23 -13.89 18.65
CA GLU A 457 -4.17 -14.14 19.74
C GLU A 457 -5.32 -13.13 19.70
N LYS A 458 -6.42 -13.45 20.38
CA LYS A 458 -7.60 -12.59 20.44
C LYS A 458 -7.35 -11.43 21.38
N LEU A 459 -7.55 -10.22 20.87
CA LEU A 459 -7.69 -9.02 21.66
C LEU A 459 -9.13 -8.54 21.64
N GLU A 460 -9.63 -8.08 22.78
CA GLU A 460 -10.95 -7.49 22.87
C GLU A 460 -10.96 -6.13 22.16
N ARG A 461 -11.74 -6.01 21.09
CA ARG A 461 -11.64 -4.90 20.12
C ARG A 461 -12.05 -3.52 20.66
N LEU A 462 -12.87 -3.50 21.72
CA LEU A 462 -13.39 -2.28 22.35
C LEU A 462 -12.59 -1.86 23.60
N GLU A 463 -11.77 -2.76 24.14
CA GLU A 463 -10.92 -2.47 25.29
C GLU A 463 -9.68 -1.67 24.88
N LEU A 464 -9.13 -0.86 25.78
CA LEU A 464 -7.99 0.01 25.50
C LEU A 464 -6.65 -0.57 25.98
N ASP A 465 -6.68 -1.48 26.95
CA ASP A 465 -5.48 -1.94 27.62
C ASP A 465 -4.57 -2.76 26.70
N GLY A 466 -3.29 -2.39 26.66
CA GLY A 466 -2.25 -3.07 25.88
C GLY A 466 -2.29 -2.80 24.38
N LYS A 467 -3.24 -2.00 23.88
CA LYS A 467 -3.36 -1.70 22.44
C LYS A 467 -2.12 -0.98 21.91
N GLU A 468 -1.57 -0.07 22.68
CA GLU A 468 -0.35 0.66 22.36
C GLU A 468 0.85 -0.26 22.08
N VAL A 469 1.01 -1.32 22.90
CA VAL A 469 2.11 -2.28 22.77
C VAL A 469 1.90 -3.14 21.52
N TRP A 470 0.68 -3.62 21.30
CA TRP A 470 0.35 -4.44 20.14
C TRP A 470 0.49 -3.67 18.82
N VAL A 471 0.03 -2.42 18.79
CA VAL A 471 0.21 -1.54 17.62
C VAL A 471 1.69 -1.37 17.31
N LYS A 472 2.53 -1.10 18.32
CA LYS A 472 4.00 -1.02 18.14
C LYS A 472 4.56 -2.33 17.55
N ILE A 473 4.24 -3.49 18.13
CA ILE A 473 4.74 -4.80 17.68
C ILE A 473 4.36 -5.06 16.22
N PHE A 474 3.09 -4.85 15.86
CA PHE A 474 2.61 -5.06 14.49
C PHE A 474 3.26 -4.09 13.51
N GLN A 475 3.47 -2.83 13.91
CA GLN A 475 4.16 -1.83 13.11
C GLN A 475 5.63 -2.21 12.83
N ASP A 476 6.33 -2.68 13.86
CA ASP A 476 7.73 -3.08 13.78
C ASP A 476 7.88 -4.35 12.92
N LEU A 477 7.08 -5.38 13.21
CA LEU A 477 7.08 -6.62 12.42
C LEU A 477 6.78 -6.36 10.94
N THR A 478 5.77 -5.52 10.64
CA THR A 478 5.41 -5.20 9.26
C THR A 478 6.53 -4.42 8.55
N ALA A 479 7.20 -3.49 9.26
CA ALA A 479 8.35 -2.78 8.69
C ALA A 479 9.49 -3.75 8.31
N PHE A 480 9.74 -4.80 9.10
CA PHE A 480 10.66 -5.86 8.71
C PHE A 480 10.16 -6.66 7.50
N ILE A 481 8.90 -7.11 7.50
CA ILE A 481 8.33 -7.92 6.40
C ILE A 481 8.43 -7.16 5.07
N ASP A 482 8.02 -5.90 5.05
CA ASP A 482 8.13 -5.00 3.88
C ASP A 482 9.59 -4.89 3.39
N SER A 483 10.53 -4.81 4.32
CA SER A 483 11.96 -4.67 4.02
C SER A 483 12.62 -5.97 3.58
N SER A 484 12.10 -7.11 4.04
CA SER A 484 12.59 -8.44 3.67
C SER A 484 12.19 -8.86 2.26
N GLY A 485 11.13 -8.27 1.71
CA GLY A 485 10.60 -8.58 0.38
C GLY A 485 9.57 -9.71 0.37
N LEU A 486 8.89 -9.92 1.50
CA LEU A 486 7.80 -10.90 1.66
C LEU A 486 6.43 -10.23 1.72
N CYS A 487 5.37 -11.05 1.65
CA CYS A 487 3.98 -10.60 1.71
C CYS A 487 3.46 -10.58 3.15
N LEU A 488 2.82 -9.48 3.58
CA LEU A 488 2.25 -9.37 4.93
C LEU A 488 1.34 -10.54 5.30
N PHE A 489 0.57 -11.11 4.37
CA PHE A 489 -0.33 -12.23 4.66
C PHE A 489 0.35 -13.48 5.24
N THR A 490 1.67 -13.65 5.12
CA THR A 490 2.34 -14.74 5.84
C THR A 490 2.27 -14.53 7.35
N SER A 491 2.12 -13.30 7.86
CA SER A 491 2.04 -13.00 9.29
C SER A 491 0.79 -13.56 9.98
N PHE A 492 -0.23 -13.98 9.23
CA PHE A 492 -1.36 -14.71 9.80
C PHE A 492 -0.97 -16.11 10.31
N ALA A 493 0.13 -16.67 9.81
CA ALA A 493 0.55 -18.05 10.07
C ALA A 493 1.95 -18.19 10.68
N ILE A 494 2.84 -17.21 10.46
CA ILE A 494 4.22 -17.23 10.95
C ILE A 494 4.58 -15.92 11.66
N GLY A 495 5.47 -15.98 12.64
CA GLY A 495 5.90 -14.86 13.48
C GLY A 495 7.36 -14.45 13.24
N ALA A 496 7.85 -13.56 14.11
CA ALA A 496 9.19 -12.98 14.02
C ALA A 496 10.31 -14.04 13.98
N GLN A 497 10.15 -15.16 14.68
CA GLN A 497 11.15 -16.23 14.70
C GLN A 497 11.29 -16.91 13.32
N GLU A 498 10.20 -17.29 12.67
CA GLU A 498 10.29 -17.94 11.35
C GLU A 498 10.85 -16.98 10.29
N TYR A 499 10.55 -15.68 10.41
CA TYR A 499 11.18 -14.67 9.57
C TYR A 499 12.69 -14.58 9.80
N ALA A 500 13.15 -14.62 11.06
CA ALA A 500 14.57 -14.65 11.40
C ALA A 500 15.26 -15.89 10.84
N ASP A 501 14.64 -17.07 10.97
CA ASP A 501 15.20 -18.35 10.48
C ASP A 501 15.40 -18.35 8.95
N MET A 502 14.39 -17.86 8.20
CA MET A 502 14.50 -17.67 6.75
C MET A 502 15.57 -16.64 6.40
N PHE A 503 15.63 -15.51 7.13
CA PHE A 503 16.60 -14.45 6.90
C PHE A 503 18.04 -14.92 7.11
N ASN A 504 18.28 -15.61 8.22
CA ASN A 504 19.58 -16.19 8.56
C ASN A 504 20.07 -17.17 7.50
N SER A 505 19.18 -18.05 7.03
CA SER A 505 19.50 -19.04 5.98
C SER A 505 19.84 -18.39 4.63
N ILE A 506 19.27 -17.21 4.35
CA ILE A 506 19.52 -16.46 3.12
C ILE A 506 20.79 -15.62 3.24
N VAL A 507 20.90 -14.80 4.28
CA VAL A 507 21.90 -13.73 4.39
C VAL A 507 23.17 -14.20 5.10
N GLY A 508 23.09 -15.27 5.90
CA GLY A 508 24.21 -15.79 6.70
C GLY A 508 24.38 -15.05 8.03
N THR A 509 23.28 -14.60 8.63
CA THR A 509 23.23 -13.94 9.94
C THR A 509 22.79 -14.90 11.04
N ASN A 510 22.82 -14.45 12.29
CA ASN A 510 22.33 -15.18 13.47
C ASN A 510 21.27 -14.34 14.23
N TRP A 511 20.34 -13.74 13.50
CA TRP A 511 19.27 -12.91 14.08
C TRP A 511 18.28 -13.75 14.87
N THR A 512 17.75 -13.15 15.92
CA THR A 512 16.64 -13.63 16.74
C THR A 512 15.33 -12.95 16.34
N ALA A 513 14.21 -13.38 16.93
CA ALA A 513 12.94 -12.67 16.82
C ALA A 513 13.04 -11.20 17.29
N ASP A 514 13.83 -10.92 18.33
CA ASP A 514 14.03 -9.56 18.84
C ASP A 514 14.83 -8.70 17.85
N ASP A 515 15.81 -9.28 17.14
CA ASP A 515 16.55 -8.56 16.09
C ASP A 515 15.63 -8.16 14.93
N VAL A 516 14.69 -9.04 14.56
CA VAL A 516 13.65 -8.76 13.57
C VAL A 516 12.79 -7.56 13.98
N LEU A 517 12.27 -7.57 15.22
CA LEU A 517 11.46 -6.46 15.74
C LEU A 517 12.28 -5.19 15.88
N LYS A 518 13.52 -5.27 16.35
CA LYS A 518 14.41 -4.11 16.51
C LYS A 518 14.80 -3.49 15.16
N ALA A 519 14.98 -4.29 14.11
CA ALA A 519 15.15 -3.77 12.76
C ALA A 519 13.92 -3.02 12.27
N GLY A 520 12.73 -3.58 12.52
CA GLY A 520 11.45 -2.91 12.27
C GLY A 520 11.29 -1.58 13.01
N GLU A 521 11.58 -1.56 14.31
CA GLU A 521 11.51 -0.37 15.16
C GLU A 521 12.46 0.73 14.68
N ARG A 522 13.67 0.37 14.27
CA ARG A 522 14.64 1.30 13.66
C ARG A 522 14.06 1.96 12.40
N ILE A 523 13.47 1.16 11.51
CA ILE A 523 12.89 1.66 10.26
C ILE A 523 11.69 2.58 10.56
N TYR A 524 10.84 2.21 11.52
CA TYR A 524 9.68 3.00 11.90
C TYR A 524 10.08 4.38 12.47
N ASN A 525 11.13 4.43 13.29
CA ASN A 525 11.65 5.68 13.85
C ASN A 525 12.35 6.54 12.80
N LEU A 526 13.09 5.93 11.86
CA LEU A 526 13.71 6.65 10.74
C LEU A 526 12.65 7.37 9.89
N GLU A 527 11.56 6.68 9.58
CA GLU A 527 10.41 7.27 8.87
C GLU A 527 9.72 8.39 9.67
N LYS A 528 9.59 8.24 10.99
CA LYS A 528 9.05 9.30 11.86
C LYS A 528 9.96 10.54 11.85
N GLN A 529 11.29 10.35 11.89
CA GLN A 529 12.25 11.46 11.76
C GLN A 529 12.13 12.16 10.40
N PHE A 530 11.99 11.40 9.30
CA PHE A 530 11.75 11.99 7.98
C PHE A 530 10.48 12.84 7.97
N ASN A 531 9.38 12.33 8.53
CA ASN A 531 8.10 13.06 8.58
C ASN A 531 8.21 14.36 9.40
N ILE A 532 8.84 14.31 10.57
CA ILE A 532 9.07 15.51 11.39
C ILE A 532 9.92 16.52 10.60
N ALA A 533 10.99 16.08 9.95
CA ALA A 533 11.82 16.95 9.12
C ALA A 533 11.07 17.49 7.89
N ALA A 534 10.09 16.76 7.36
CA ALA A 534 9.21 17.19 6.27
C ALA A 534 8.09 18.15 6.73
N GLY A 535 7.98 18.43 8.04
CA GLY A 535 7.03 19.37 8.62
C GLY A 535 5.73 18.74 9.13
N ILE A 536 5.65 17.41 9.23
CA ILE A 536 4.49 16.74 9.83
C ILE A 536 4.49 16.97 11.33
N THR A 537 3.37 17.48 11.84
CA THR A 537 3.26 17.90 13.24
C THR A 537 2.55 16.84 14.09
N PRO A 538 2.65 16.92 15.43
CA PRO A 538 2.02 15.94 16.32
C PRO A 538 0.48 15.99 16.25
N GLU A 539 -0.09 17.14 15.89
CA GLU A 539 -1.54 17.32 15.71
C GLU A 539 -2.10 16.50 14.54
N GLU A 540 -1.23 16.06 13.61
CA GLU A 540 -1.62 15.18 12.51
C GLU A 540 -1.66 13.69 12.90
N ASP A 541 -1.19 13.32 14.10
CA ASP A 541 -1.41 12.00 14.71
C ASP A 541 -2.82 11.93 15.33
N THR A 542 -3.84 12.10 14.48
CA THR A 542 -5.27 12.18 14.88
C THR A 542 -6.18 11.31 14.00
N LEU A 543 -7.49 11.32 14.28
CA LEU A 543 -8.56 10.76 13.45
C LEU A 543 -9.55 11.87 13.05
N PRO A 544 -10.32 11.70 11.96
CA PRO A 544 -11.41 12.61 11.61
C PRO A 544 -12.39 12.84 12.78
N PRO A 545 -12.91 14.06 12.97
CA PRO A 545 -13.76 14.39 14.13
C PRO A 545 -14.96 13.45 14.32
N ARG A 546 -15.59 13.00 13.23
CA ARG A 546 -16.69 12.01 13.25
C ARG A 546 -16.33 10.76 14.07
N LEU A 547 -15.12 10.24 13.87
CA LEU A 547 -14.69 8.99 14.49
C LEU A 547 -14.36 9.14 15.98
N LEU A 548 -14.11 10.37 16.44
CA LEU A 548 -13.79 10.72 17.83
C LEU A 548 -15.03 11.16 18.62
N ASN A 549 -16.01 11.77 17.96
CA ASN A 549 -17.11 12.47 18.62
C ASN A 549 -18.49 11.87 18.34
N ASP A 550 -18.70 11.27 17.16
CA ASP A 550 -20.02 10.80 16.73
C ASP A 550 -20.13 9.30 16.99
N PRO A 551 -20.96 8.87 17.97
CA PRO A 551 -21.12 7.46 18.27
C PRO A 551 -21.62 6.69 17.05
N MET A 552 -21.13 5.47 16.87
CA MET A 552 -21.65 4.57 15.84
C MET A 552 -23.18 4.45 15.98
N PRO A 553 -23.97 4.71 14.93
CA PRO A 553 -25.42 4.85 15.06
C PRO A 553 -26.15 3.53 15.32
N SER A 554 -25.59 2.38 14.90
CA SER A 554 -26.27 1.09 14.98
C SER A 554 -25.30 -0.10 14.93
N GLY A 555 -25.85 -1.30 15.12
CA GLY A 555 -25.12 -2.57 14.97
C GLY A 555 -24.25 -2.94 16.18
N PRO A 556 -23.38 -3.96 16.05
CA PRO A 556 -22.55 -4.45 17.17
C PRO A 556 -21.57 -3.46 17.80
N THR A 557 -21.45 -2.26 17.24
CA THR A 557 -20.58 -1.17 17.71
C THR A 557 -21.39 0.06 18.12
N GLU A 558 -22.73 -0.01 18.14
CA GLU A 558 -23.62 1.08 18.52
C GLU A 558 -23.17 1.79 19.81
N GLY A 559 -23.17 3.12 19.76
CA GLY A 559 -22.84 3.96 20.92
C GLY A 559 -21.34 4.15 21.18
N HIS A 560 -20.45 3.48 20.44
CA HIS A 560 -19.00 3.63 20.62
C HIS A 560 -18.40 4.74 19.75
N VAL A 561 -17.36 5.38 20.30
CA VAL A 561 -16.41 6.29 19.61
C VAL A 561 -14.99 5.75 19.78
N HIS A 562 -14.02 6.29 19.04
CA HIS A 562 -12.62 5.94 19.25
C HIS A 562 -11.98 6.78 20.38
N HIS A 563 -11.31 6.13 21.34
CA HIS A 563 -10.67 6.77 22.50
C HIS A 563 -9.19 7.09 22.24
N LEU A 564 -8.91 7.88 21.21
CA LEU A 564 -7.52 8.19 20.81
C LEU A 564 -6.79 9.02 21.87
N ASP A 565 -7.53 9.91 22.54
CA ASP A 565 -7.05 10.76 23.64
C ASP A 565 -6.38 9.97 24.77
N LYS A 566 -6.85 8.74 25.01
CA LYS A 566 -6.30 7.84 26.03
C LYS A 566 -5.16 6.97 25.52
N LEU A 567 -5.20 6.59 24.25
CA LEU A 567 -4.26 5.64 23.64
C LEU A 567 -2.98 6.31 23.13
N LEU A 568 -3.08 7.50 22.53
CA LEU A 568 -1.96 8.17 21.89
C LEU A 568 -0.80 8.51 22.86
N PRO A 569 -1.06 9.03 24.08
CA PRO A 569 0.03 9.30 25.03
C PRO A 569 0.77 8.03 25.45
N LYS A 570 0.03 6.95 25.71
CA LYS A 570 0.61 5.63 26.05
C LYS A 570 1.44 5.07 24.89
N TYR A 571 0.96 5.28 23.67
CA TYR A 571 1.68 4.87 22.46
C TYR A 571 3.03 5.59 22.32
N TYR A 572 3.08 6.91 22.58
CA TYR A 572 4.35 7.64 22.57
C TYR A 572 5.32 7.10 23.65
N GLU A 573 4.81 6.81 24.85
CA GLU A 573 5.62 6.23 25.93
C GLU A 573 6.25 4.88 25.51
N VAL A 574 5.46 3.93 25.00
CA VAL A 574 5.97 2.60 24.60
C VAL A 574 6.89 2.66 23.37
N ARG A 575 6.75 3.70 22.53
CA ARG A 575 7.66 3.99 21.42
C ARG A 575 8.99 4.60 21.87
N GLY A 576 9.08 5.09 23.11
CA GLY A 576 10.21 5.89 23.58
C GLY A 576 10.24 7.26 22.89
N TRP A 577 9.07 7.86 22.68
CA TRP A 577 8.88 9.18 22.11
C TRP A 577 8.48 10.17 23.21
N ASP A 578 8.74 11.45 23.00
CA ASP A 578 8.28 12.52 23.88
C ASP A 578 6.81 12.91 23.61
N GLU A 579 6.29 13.89 24.35
CA GLU A 579 4.90 14.38 24.21
C GLU A 579 4.62 15.02 22.85
N THR A 580 5.67 15.40 22.10
CA THR A 580 5.54 15.87 20.71
C THR A 580 5.54 14.70 19.72
N GLY A 581 5.53 13.46 20.20
CA GLY A 581 5.63 12.27 19.37
C GLY A 581 6.99 12.14 18.66
N ALA A 582 8.02 12.88 19.08
CA ALA A 582 9.35 12.77 18.52
C ALA A 582 10.15 11.67 19.24
N PRO A 583 10.92 10.82 18.54
CA PRO A 583 11.81 9.87 19.19
C PRO A 583 12.83 10.57 20.09
N THR A 584 12.98 10.11 21.33
CA THR A 584 13.94 10.71 22.26
C THR A 584 15.40 10.46 21.81
N PRO A 585 16.36 11.32 22.20
CA PRO A 585 17.78 11.09 21.91
C PRO A 585 18.28 9.73 22.39
N GLU A 586 17.80 9.24 23.54
CA GLU A 586 18.11 7.93 24.07
C GLU A 586 17.61 6.82 23.15
N LYS A 587 16.36 6.93 22.67
CA LYS A 587 15.77 5.97 21.74
C LYS A 587 16.51 5.95 20.40
N LEU A 588 16.85 7.12 19.85
CA LEU A 588 17.62 7.22 18.61
C LEU A 588 19.00 6.56 18.75
N LYS A 589 19.71 6.84 19.85
CA LYS A 589 20.99 6.20 20.15
C LYS A 589 20.87 4.69 20.31
N GLU A 590 19.82 4.20 20.96
CA GLU A 590 19.53 2.77 21.12
C GLU A 590 19.32 2.04 19.78
N LEU A 591 18.66 2.72 18.84
CA LEU A 591 18.40 2.22 17.49
C LEU A 591 19.59 2.46 16.53
N GLY A 592 20.55 3.28 16.93
CA GLY A 592 21.70 3.70 16.15
C GLY A 592 21.32 4.63 15.01
N LEU A 593 20.38 5.54 15.22
CA LEU A 593 19.96 6.56 14.26
C LEU A 593 20.63 7.90 14.53
#